data_AF-A0A1L0B7L9-F1
#
_entry.id   AF-A0A1L0B7L9-F1
#
_cell.length_a   1.000
_cell.length_b   1.000
_cell.length_c   1.000
_cell.angle_alpha   90.00
_cell.angle_beta   90.00
_cell.angle_gamma   90.00
#
_symmetry.space_group_name_H-M   'P 1'
#
loop_
_entity.id
_entity.type
_entity.pdbx_description
1 polymer ?
#
loop_
_entity_poly.entity_id
_entity_poly.type
_entity_poly.pdbx_seq_one_letter_code
_entity_poly.pdbx_strand_id
1 'polypeptide(L)'
;MIRVPVLIQPVFCATLLLAAYLGFSLIQLNHDKAIHFTTFFILTAEFFFLWKVFRPWKFTFVVMTLGASILLEYVQNFINHNRRFDYVDILYNVHGSGLALAMCCLVARRRTHIEIERESSPVTPTTSDGEDYVDIRMDDIERM
;
A
#
# COMPACT_ATOMS: atom_id res chain seq x y z
N MET A 1 -22.40 -1.46 -3.74
CA MET A 1 -20.96 -1.39 -4.04
C MET A 1 -20.21 -0.90 -2.81
N ILE A 2 -19.56 -1.80 -2.07
CA ILE A 2 -18.69 -1.39 -0.96
C ILE A 2 -17.43 -0.77 -1.57
N ARG A 3 -17.15 0.49 -1.25
CA ARG A 3 -15.92 1.16 -1.69
C ARG A 3 -14.76 0.48 -0.96
N VAL A 4 -13.86 -0.18 -1.68
CA VAL A 4 -12.63 -0.82 -1.17
C VAL A 4 -11.96 -0.10 0.03
N PRO A 5 -11.79 1.24 0.07
CA PRO A 5 -11.22 1.94 1.23
C PRO A 5 -12.02 1.80 2.54
N VAL A 6 -13.35 1.63 2.49
CA VAL A 6 -14.20 1.45 3.68
C VAL A 6 -13.91 0.12 4.37
N LEU A 7 -13.44 -0.88 3.62
CA LEU A 7 -13.02 -2.17 4.19
C LEU A 7 -11.57 -2.12 4.68
N ILE A 8 -10.69 -1.41 3.97
CA ILE A 8 -9.26 -1.33 4.34
C ILE A 8 -9.06 -0.50 5.62
N GLN A 9 -9.84 0.56 5.82
CA GLN A 9 -9.70 1.42 7.00
C GLN A 9 -9.86 0.67 8.35
N PRO A 10 -10.92 -0.11 8.61
CA PRO A 10 -11.05 -0.85 9.86
C PRO A 10 -9.99 -1.95 10.00
N VAL A 11 -9.57 -2.57 8.89
CA VAL A 11 -8.49 -3.56 8.89
C VAL A 11 -7.17 -2.91 9.31
N PHE A 12 -6.82 -1.77 8.72
CA PHE A 12 -5.63 -1.00 9.08
C PHE A 12 -5.65 -0.56 10.55
N CYS A 13 -6.79 -0.11 11.07
CA CYS A 13 -6.91 0.22 12.49
C CYS A 13 -6.67 -1.01 13.38
N ALA A 14 -7.23 -2.17 13.01
CA ALA A 14 -7.06 -3.40 13.77
C ALA A 14 -5.61 -3.91 13.74
N THR A 15 -4.95 -3.89 12.58
CA THR A 15 -3.54 -4.27 12.44
C THR A 15 -2.61 -3.31 13.16
N LEU A 16 -2.92 -2.01 13.17
CA LEU A 16 -2.15 -1.00 13.92
C LEU A 16 -2.26 -1.24 15.44
N LEU A 17 -3.45 -1.56 15.95
CA LEU A 17 -3.64 -1.91 17.36
C LEU A 17 -2.90 -3.21 17.72
N LEU A 18 -2.95 -4.22 16.85
CA LEU A 18 -2.22 -5.47 17.03
C LEU A 18 -0.70 -5.24 17.03
N ALA A 19 -0.20 -4.41 16.12
CA ALA A 19 1.21 -4.03 16.06
C ALA A 19 1.67 -3.30 17.31
N ALA A 20 0.85 -2.37 17.83
CA ALA A 20 1.12 -1.68 19.09
C ALA A 20 1.15 -2.67 20.27
N TYR A 21 0.19 -3.60 20.33
CA TYR A 21 0.18 -4.64 21.35
C TYR A 21 1.44 -5.51 21.30
N LEU A 22 1.84 -5.99 20.11
CA LEU A 22 3.04 -6.80 19.93
C LEU A 22 4.31 -6.01 20.27
N GLY A 23 4.41 -4.76 19.83
CA GLY A 23 5.60 -3.93 20.02
C GLY A 23 5.82 -3.46 21.46
N PHE A 24 4.75 -3.25 22.23
CA PHE A 24 4.85 -2.86 23.65
C PHE A 24 4.77 -4.04 24.63
N SER A 25 4.44 -5.23 24.14
CA SER A 25 4.41 -6.42 24.97
C SER A 25 5.81 -6.77 25.49
N LEU A 26 5.87 -7.26 26.73
CA LEU A 26 7.08 -7.81 27.35
C LEU A 26 7.40 -9.22 26.86
N ILE A 27 6.58 -9.80 25.97
CA ILE A 27 6.76 -11.15 25.46
C ILE A 27 7.94 -11.16 24.48
N GLN A 28 9.04 -11.80 24.88
CA GLN A 28 10.16 -12.06 23.99
C GLN A 28 9.80 -13.21 23.05
N LEU A 29 9.45 -12.86 21.81
CA LEU A 29 9.18 -13.84 20.77
C LEU A 29 10.49 -14.24 20.09
N ASN A 30 10.69 -15.55 19.87
CA ASN A 30 11.93 -16.10 19.28
C ASN A 30 12.25 -15.55 17.87
N HIS A 31 11.26 -14.97 17.18
CA HIS A 31 11.40 -14.44 15.81
C HIS A 31 11.12 -12.93 15.74
N ASP A 32 11.59 -12.16 16.72
CA ASP A 32 11.35 -10.70 16.83
C ASP A 32 11.66 -9.96 15.51
N LYS A 33 12.80 -10.25 14.88
CA LYS A 33 13.21 -9.69 13.58
C LYS A 33 12.22 -9.94 12.45
N ALA A 34 11.65 -11.16 12.39
CA ALA A 34 10.66 -11.51 11.38
C ALA A 34 9.33 -10.80 11.63
N ILE A 35 8.99 -10.57 12.90
CA ILE A 35 7.79 -9.82 13.30
C ILE A 35 7.94 -8.35 12.92
N HIS A 36 9.10 -7.74 13.17
CA HIS A 36 9.43 -6.39 12.73
C HIS A 36 9.24 -6.22 11.22
N PHE A 37 9.86 -7.11 10.45
CA PHE A 37 9.72 -7.14 8.99
C PHE A 37 8.26 -7.28 8.54
N THR A 38 7.56 -8.29 9.05
CA THR A 38 6.21 -8.65 8.60
C THR A 38 5.19 -7.58 8.99
N THR A 39 5.30 -7.04 10.20
CA THR A 39 4.43 -5.96 10.70
C THR A 39 4.57 -4.72 9.85
N PHE A 40 5.81 -4.27 9.60
CA PHE A 40 6.04 -3.09 8.74
C PHE A 40 5.67 -3.33 7.28
N PHE A 41 5.82 -4.56 6.78
CA PHE A 41 5.36 -4.92 5.45
C PHE A 41 3.83 -4.75 5.32
N ILE A 42 3.07 -5.35 6.23
CA ILE A 42 1.60 -5.32 6.20
C ILE A 42 1.08 -3.89 6.40
N LEU A 43 1.57 -3.18 7.43
CA LEU A 43 1.14 -1.81 7.72
C LEU A 43 1.45 -0.85 6.57
N THR A 44 2.59 -1.01 5.90
CA THR A 44 2.95 -0.17 4.76
C THR A 44 2.04 -0.44 3.56
N ALA A 45 1.73 -1.72 3.30
CA ALA A 45 0.83 -2.10 2.21
C ALA A 45 -0.59 -1.55 2.44
N GLU A 46 -1.12 -1.73 3.64
CA GLU A 46 -2.44 -1.21 4.02
C GLU A 46 -2.49 0.31 3.95
N PHE A 47 -1.48 0.99 4.50
CA PHE A 47 -1.40 2.44 4.45
C PHE A 47 -1.29 2.97 3.02
N PHE A 48 -0.56 2.29 2.13
CA PHE A 48 -0.50 2.66 0.72
C PHE A 48 -1.87 2.56 0.04
N PHE A 49 -2.61 1.48 0.30
CA PHE A 49 -3.95 1.26 -0.29
C PHE A 49 -5.08 2.04 0.40
N LEU A 50 -4.82 2.60 1.59
CA LEU A 50 -5.76 3.49 2.29
C LEU A 50 -6.09 4.72 1.43
N TRP A 51 -5.15 5.20 0.63
CA TRP A 51 -5.34 6.36 -0.23
C TRP A 51 -6.05 5.99 -1.54
N LYS A 52 -7.33 6.36 -1.64
CA LYS A 52 -8.23 5.98 -2.75
C LYS A 52 -7.86 6.62 -4.10
N VAL A 53 -7.55 7.92 -4.10
CA VAL A 53 -7.48 8.74 -5.33
C VAL A 53 -6.05 9.07 -5.72
N PHE A 54 -5.22 9.45 -4.74
CA PHE A 54 -3.80 9.72 -4.93
C PHE A 54 -3.04 8.70 -4.11
N ARG A 55 -2.12 7.95 -4.72
CA ARG A 55 -1.26 7.00 -3.99
C ARG A 55 0.14 7.62 -3.87
N PRO A 56 0.36 8.56 -2.93
CA PRO A 56 1.62 9.28 -2.84
C PRO A 56 2.70 8.35 -2.26
N TRP A 57 3.33 7.57 -3.12
CA TRP A 57 4.41 6.65 -2.72
C TRP A 57 5.52 7.37 -1.92
N LYS A 58 5.81 8.63 -2.24
CA LYS A 58 6.76 9.47 -1.48
C LYS A 58 6.31 9.71 -0.05
N PHE A 59 5.02 10.00 0.14
CA PHE A 59 4.46 10.22 1.48
C PHE A 59 4.44 8.92 2.28
N THR A 60 4.05 7.79 1.67
CA THR A 60 4.15 6.48 2.30
C THR A 60 5.59 6.14 2.68
N PHE A 61 6.56 6.41 1.81
CA PHE A 61 7.98 6.21 2.10
C PHE A 61 8.44 7.05 3.30
N VAL A 62 8.15 8.34 3.30
CA VAL A 62 8.55 9.24 4.40
C VAL A 62 7.89 8.81 5.72
N VAL A 63 6.59 8.54 5.72
CA VAL A 63 5.86 8.21 6.94
C VAL A 63 6.24 6.81 7.47
N MET A 64 6.23 5.78 6.62
CA MET A 64 6.41 4.40 7.08
C MET A 64 7.88 3.98 7.15
N THR A 65 8.67 4.30 6.12
CA THR A 65 10.06 3.84 6.02
C THR A 65 11.03 4.73 6.78
N LEU A 66 10.86 6.06 6.74
CA LEU A 66 11.75 6.97 7.49
C LEU A 66 11.23 7.29 8.89
N GLY A 67 9.97 7.69 9.00
CA GLY A 67 9.37 8.10 10.27
C GLY A 67 9.13 6.91 11.20
N ALA A 68 8.16 6.07 10.86
CA ALA A 68 7.68 5.00 11.73
C ALA A 68 8.78 3.98 12.07
N SER A 69 9.62 3.59 11.10
CA SER A 69 10.68 2.60 11.32
C SER A 69 11.68 3.01 12.39
N ILE A 70 11.96 4.32 12.52
CA ILE A 70 12.88 4.88 13.51
C ILE A 70 12.14 5.24 14.79
N LEU A 71 11.03 5.99 14.68
CA LEU A 71 10.28 6.50 15.83
C LEU A 71 9.74 5.40 16.72
N LEU A 72 9.25 4.28 16.15
CA LEU A 72 8.70 3.21 16.98
C LEU A 72 9.77 2.56 17.87
N GLU A 73 10.99 2.38 17.37
CA GLU A 73 12.07 1.79 18.18
C GLU A 73 12.46 2.72 19.35
N TYR A 74 12.53 4.03 19.10
CA TYR A 74 12.73 5.02 20.17
C TYR A 74 11.59 5.00 21.20
N VAL A 75 10.34 4.96 20.74
CA VAL A 75 9.16 4.94 21.63
C VAL A 75 9.10 3.65 22.44
N GLN A 76 9.44 2.50 21.86
CA GLN A 76 9.48 1.22 22.57
C GLN A 76 10.57 1.22 23.65
N ASN A 77 11.77 1.71 23.34
CA ASN A 77 12.85 1.86 24.32
C ASN A 77 12.50 2.86 25.44
N PHE A 78 11.75 3.92 25.11
CA PHE A 78 11.29 4.92 26.09
C PHE A 78 10.20 4.37 27.03
N ILE A 79 9.24 3.60 26.50
CA ILE A 79 8.15 3.04 27.29
C ILE A 79 8.61 1.82 28.09
N ASN A 80 9.44 0.98 27.49
CA ASN A 80 9.91 -0.26 28.08
C ASN A 80 11.42 -0.18 28.33
N HIS A 81 11.81 0.43 29.45
CA HIS A 81 13.21 0.62 29.84
C HIS A 81 14.04 -0.69 29.91
N ASN A 82 13.38 -1.85 29.97
CA ASN A 82 14.05 -3.16 29.96
C ASN A 82 14.38 -3.67 28.55
N ARG A 83 13.76 -3.11 27.50
CA ARG A 83 14.07 -3.42 26.10
C ARG A 83 15.21 -2.51 25.66
N ARG A 84 16.31 -3.11 25.22
CA ARG A 84 17.46 -2.35 24.68
C ARG A 84 17.14 -1.90 23.26
N PHE A 85 17.57 -0.69 22.94
CA PHE A 85 17.55 -0.18 21.57
C PHE A 85 18.36 -1.09 20.63
N ASP A 86 17.71 -1.66 19.61
CA ASP A 86 18.34 -2.50 18.59
C ASP A 86 18.21 -1.88 17.19
N TYR A 87 19.34 -1.49 16.60
CA TYR A 87 19.38 -0.93 15.24
C TYR A 87 19.05 -1.98 14.17
N VAL A 88 19.18 -3.26 14.48
CA VAL A 88 18.83 -4.35 13.58
C VAL A 88 17.30 -4.38 13.38
N ASP A 89 16.51 -4.08 14.40
CA ASP A 89 15.04 -4.02 14.29
C ASP A 89 14.59 -2.91 13.34
N ILE A 90 15.25 -1.74 13.39
CA ILE A 90 15.05 -0.65 12.43
C ILE A 90 15.34 -1.13 11.00
N LEU A 91 16.42 -1.90 10.81
CA LEU A 91 16.78 -2.41 9.49
C LEU A 91 15.69 -3.33 8.92
N TYR A 92 15.12 -4.22 9.73
CA TYR A 92 14.00 -5.08 9.31
C TYR A 92 12.71 -4.28 9.04
N ASN A 93 12.42 -3.25 9.82
CA ASN A 93 11.30 -2.33 9.56
C ASN A 93 11.45 -1.62 8.20
N VAL A 94 12.66 -1.13 7.91
CA VAL A 94 12.99 -0.47 6.64
C VAL A 94 12.89 -1.43 5.46
N HIS A 95 13.41 -2.65 5.59
CA HIS A 95 13.31 -3.67 4.53
C HIS A 95 11.86 -4.11 4.30
N GLY A 96 11.10 -4.33 5.37
CA GLY A 96 9.68 -4.72 5.29
C GLY A 96 8.84 -3.64 4.61
N SER A 97 8.96 -2.39 5.06
CA SER A 97 8.23 -1.26 4.46
C SER A 97 8.70 -0.95 3.04
N GLY A 98 10.00 -1.00 2.77
CA GLY A 98 10.56 -0.78 1.43
C GLY A 98 10.08 -1.81 0.42
N LEU A 99 10.11 -3.10 0.79
CA LEU A 99 9.62 -4.17 -0.07
C LEU A 99 8.11 -4.06 -0.32
N ALA A 100 7.33 -3.78 0.74
CA ALA A 100 5.89 -3.56 0.62
C ALA A 100 5.58 -2.39 -0.33
N LEU A 101 6.26 -1.26 -0.16
CA LEU A 101 6.07 -0.09 -1.00
C LEU A 101 6.40 -0.37 -2.47
N ALA A 102 7.51 -1.06 -2.74
CA ALA A 102 7.89 -1.45 -4.09
C ALA A 102 6.82 -2.35 -4.73
N MET A 103 6.38 -3.39 -4.01
CA MET A 103 5.33 -4.31 -4.46
C MET A 103 4.00 -3.58 -4.70
N CYS A 104 3.60 -2.70 -3.79
CA CYS A 104 2.38 -1.89 -3.91
C CYS A 104 2.43 -0.95 -5.12
N CYS A 105 3.58 -0.34 -5.41
CA CYS A 105 3.75 0.49 -6.60
C CYS A 105 3.59 -0.34 -7.89
N LEU A 106 4.17 -1.55 -7.93
CA LEU A 106 4.01 -2.46 -9.08
C LEU A 106 2.56 -2.89 -9.28
N VAL A 107 1.88 -3.28 -8.20
CA VAL A 107 0.47 -3.68 -8.24
C VAL A 107 -0.42 -2.51 -8.66
N ALA A 108 -0.18 -1.31 -8.13
CA ALA A 108 -0.94 -0.12 -8.50
C ALA A 108 -0.79 0.21 -9.99
N ARG A 109 0.45 0.16 -10.53
CA ARG A 109 0.72 0.37 -11.96
C ARG A 109 0.03 -0.68 -12.86
N ARG A 110 0.02 -1.95 -12.45
CA ARG A 110 -0.68 -3.01 -13.19
C ARG A 110 -2.19 -2.79 -13.19
N ARG A 111 -2.78 -2.40 -12.06
CA ARG A 111 -4.21 -2.11 -11.98
C ARG A 111 -4.62 -0.95 -12.90
N THR A 112 -3.84 0.13 -12.92
CA THR A 112 -4.11 1.26 -13.82
C THR A 112 -4.01 0.85 -15.28
N HIS A 113 -3.04 0.01 -15.66
CA HIS A 113 -2.91 -0.49 -17.03
C HIS A 113 -4.12 -1.33 -17.46
N ILE A 114 -4.56 -2.26 -16.61
CA ILE A 114 -5.72 -3.12 -16.89
C ILE A 114 -7.01 -2.29 -16.99
N GLU A 115 -7.15 -1.26 -16.17
CA GLU A 115 -8.33 -0.39 -16.20
C GLU A 115 -8.37 0.47 -17.47
N ILE A 116 -7.23 1.05 -17.88
CA ILE A 116 -7.08 1.76 -19.16
C ILE A 116 -7.37 0.81 -20.34
N GLU A 117 -6.83 -0.41 -20.32
CA GLU A 117 -7.05 -1.41 -21.38
C GLU A 117 -8.53 -1.79 -21.50
N ARG A 118 -9.23 -1.97 -20.36
CA ARG A 118 -10.67 -2.22 -20.32
C ARG A 118 -11.50 -1.07 -20.86
N GLU A 119 -11.11 0.16 -20.54
CA GLU A 119 -11.81 1.36 -21.02
C GLU A 119 -11.54 1.61 -22.52
N SER A 120 -10.36 1.24 -23.01
CA SER A 120 -9.99 1.31 -24.43
C SER A 120 -10.51 0.15 -25.29
N SER A 121 -11.01 -0.94 -24.68
CA SER A 121 -11.62 -2.02 -25.44
C SER A 121 -12.92 -1.50 -26.07
N PRO A 122 -13.07 -1.57 -27.40
CA PRO A 122 -14.26 -1.07 -28.06
C PRO A 122 -15.44 -1.84 -27.50
N VAL A 123 -16.38 -1.12 -26.88
CA VAL A 123 -17.70 -1.66 -26.58
C VAL A 123 -18.23 -2.14 -27.93
N THR A 124 -18.28 -3.46 -28.14
CA THR A 124 -19.02 -4.01 -29.27
C THR A 124 -20.43 -3.45 -29.14
N PRO A 125 -20.92 -2.61 -30.07
CA PRO A 125 -22.27 -2.11 -29.97
C PRO A 125 -23.15 -3.35 -30.03
N THR A 126 -23.82 -3.66 -28.93
CA THR A 126 -24.97 -4.54 -28.99
C THR A 126 -25.90 -3.88 -29.97
N THR A 127 -26.01 -4.50 -31.15
CA THR A 127 -26.90 -4.07 -32.22
C THR A 127 -28.33 -4.08 -31.69
N SER A 128 -28.76 -2.94 -31.16
CA SER A 128 -30.16 -2.62 -30.96
C SER A 128 -30.36 -1.18 -31.41
N ASP A 129 -30.87 -1.07 -32.63
CA ASP A 129 -31.39 0.11 -33.32
C ASP A 129 -30.50 1.36 -33.43
N GLY A 130 -29.89 1.50 -34.62
CA GLY A 130 -30.41 2.54 -35.51
C GLY A 130 -29.60 3.82 -35.73
N GLU A 131 -28.41 4.01 -35.15
CA GLU A 131 -27.58 5.19 -35.47
C GLU A 131 -26.09 4.81 -35.53
N ASP A 132 -25.56 4.72 -36.75
CA ASP A 132 -24.17 4.38 -37.05
C ASP A 132 -23.25 5.58 -36.74
N TYR A 133 -22.69 5.61 -35.53
CA TYR A 133 -21.59 6.52 -35.20
C TYR A 133 -20.27 5.79 -35.44
N VAL A 134 -19.57 6.19 -36.50
CA VAL A 134 -18.19 5.81 -36.77
C VAL A 134 -17.28 6.64 -35.86
N ASP A 135 -16.59 5.97 -34.93
CA ASP A 135 -15.56 6.59 -34.10
C ASP A 135 -14.30 6.83 -34.94
N ILE A 136 -14.13 8.06 -35.46
CA ILE A 136 -12.96 8.44 -36.25
C ILE A 136 -11.84 8.84 -35.29
N ARG A 137 -10.74 8.06 -35.29
CA ARG A 137 -9.52 8.45 -34.60
C ARG A 137 -8.88 9.65 -35.30
N MET A 138 -8.40 10.62 -34.52
CA MET A 138 -7.75 11.82 -35.03
C MET A 138 -6.58 11.52 -35.99
N ASP A 139 -5.91 10.37 -35.80
CA ASP A 139 -4.81 9.86 -36.64
C ASP A 139 -5.23 9.55 -38.09
N ASP A 140 -6.51 9.26 -38.33
CA ASP A 140 -7.03 8.90 -39.66
C ASP A 140 -7.32 10.13 -40.53
N ILE A 141 -7.52 11.30 -39.89
CA ILE A 141 -7.79 12.58 -40.58
C ILE A 141 -6.53 13.09 -41.28
N GLU A 142 -5.33 12.82 -40.75
CA GLU A 142 -4.06 13.25 -41.36
C GLU A 142 -3.67 12.44 -42.60
N ARG A 143 -4.42 11.37 -42.93
CA ARG A 143 -4.16 10.49 -44.09
C ARG A 143 -5.17 10.64 -45.23
N MET A 144 -6.14 11.55 -45.12
CA MET A 144 -7.06 11.94 -46.21
C MET A 144 -6.61 13.24 -46.86
#